data_AF-A0AAE1D2L7-F1
#
_entry.id   AF-A0AAE1D2L7-F1
#
_cell.length_a   1.000
_cell.length_b   1.000
_cell.length_c   1.000
_cell.angle_alpha   90.00
_cell.angle_beta   90.00
_cell.angle_gamma   90.00
#
_symmetry.space_group_name_H-M   'P 1'
#
loop_
_entity.id
_entity.type
_entity.pdbx_description
1 polymer ?
#
loop_
_entity_poly.entity_id
_entity_poly.type
_entity_poly.pdbx_seq_one_letter_code
_entity_poly.pdbx_strand_id
1 'polypeptide(L)'
;MEFANKYYFVKESDKKDEGAKTLKEETAPKYLGFFEKYIREEGTGFICGSKITLGDIVVFDICTGFLKPFIDDSLSSFPLVQALVKMVESNARIKQYLATKKSS
;
A
#
# COMPACT_ATOMS: atom_id res chain seq x y z
N MET A 1 28.41 28.77 -17.75
CA MET A 1 28.08 27.63 -16.88
C MET A 1 26.65 27.76 -16.33
N GLU A 2 25.64 27.90 -17.18
CA GLU A 2 24.26 28.17 -16.71
C GLU A 2 23.35 26.92 -16.72
N PHE A 3 23.76 25.83 -17.35
CA PHE A 3 22.97 24.60 -17.42
C PHE A 3 23.04 23.74 -16.16
N ALA A 4 24.12 23.84 -15.38
CA ALA A 4 24.30 23.03 -14.17
C ALA A 4 23.37 23.49 -13.03
N ASN A 5 23.20 24.80 -12.83
CA ASN A 5 22.35 25.31 -11.74
C ASN A 5 20.87 24.95 -11.92
N LYS A 6 20.37 24.94 -13.17
CA LYS A 6 18.96 24.60 -13.43
C LYS A 6 18.67 23.11 -13.23
N TYR A 7 19.63 22.20 -13.37
CA TYR A 7 19.40 20.76 -13.15
C TYR A 7 19.61 20.31 -11.70
N TYR A 8 20.59 20.90 -11.00
CA TYR A 8 20.86 20.55 -9.60
C TYR A 8 19.95 21.27 -8.60
N PHE A 9 19.38 22.44 -8.95
CA PHE A 9 18.43 23.20 -8.11
C PHE A 9 16.97 23.15 -8.58
N VAL A 10 16.61 22.40 -9.64
CA VAL A 10 15.20 22.07 -9.94
C VAL A 10 14.70 21.08 -8.88
N LYS A 11 14.32 21.70 -7.77
CA LYS A 11 13.31 21.35 -6.77
C LYS A 11 13.16 19.86 -6.52
N GLU A 12 13.91 19.39 -5.53
CA GLU A 12 13.54 18.21 -4.75
C GLU A 12 12.06 18.26 -4.31
N SER A 13 11.45 19.44 -4.12
CA SER A 13 10.02 19.57 -3.81
C SER A 13 9.11 19.20 -4.98
N ASP A 14 9.40 19.66 -6.20
CA ASP A 14 8.49 19.50 -7.34
C ASP A 14 8.49 18.06 -7.85
N LYS A 15 9.63 17.37 -7.78
CA LYS A 15 9.71 15.92 -8.07
C LYS A 15 9.04 15.05 -7.00
N LYS A 16 8.99 15.51 -5.75
CA LYS A 16 8.28 14.82 -4.66
C LYS A 16 6.77 14.91 -4.86
N ASP A 17 6.27 16.07 -5.27
CA ASP A 17 4.84 16.28 -5.53
C ASP A 17 4.36 15.55 -6.80
N GLU A 18 5.14 15.58 -7.88
CA GLU A 18 4.86 14.77 -9.09
C GLU A 18 4.93 13.28 -8.80
N GLY A 19 5.94 12.82 -8.04
CA GLY A 19 6.07 11.42 -7.63
C GLY A 19 4.91 10.94 -6.75
N ALA A 20 4.47 11.78 -5.79
CA ALA A 20 3.29 11.52 -4.97
C ALA A 20 2.01 11.39 -5.81
N LYS A 21 1.86 12.25 -6.81
CA LYS A 21 0.72 12.21 -7.73
C LYS A 21 0.72 10.94 -8.58
N THR A 22 1.84 10.58 -9.21
CA THR A 22 1.98 9.33 -9.98
C THR A 22 1.75 8.10 -9.08
N LEU A 23 2.22 8.15 -7.83
CA LEU A 23 2.02 7.05 -6.89
C LEU A 23 0.54 6.88 -6.57
N LYS A 24 -0.19 7.97 -6.34
CA LYS A 24 -1.61 7.96 -5.99
C LYS A 24 -2.53 7.63 -7.17
N GLU A 25 -2.27 8.21 -8.34
CA GLU A 25 -3.19 8.16 -9.49
C GLU A 25 -2.93 6.95 -10.40
N GLU A 26 -1.68 6.49 -10.53
CA GLU A 26 -1.33 5.43 -11.47
C GLU A 26 -0.86 4.16 -10.75
N THR A 27 0.04 4.31 -9.79
CA THR A 27 0.75 3.17 -9.19
C THR A 27 -0.14 2.42 -8.20
N ALA A 28 -0.74 3.13 -7.25
CA ALA A 28 -1.63 2.59 -6.24
C ALA A 28 -2.77 1.73 -6.84
N PRO A 29 -3.61 2.23 -7.75
CA PRO A 29 -4.70 1.43 -8.32
C PRO A 29 -4.21 0.24 -9.14
N LYS A 30 -3.06 0.36 -9.83
CA LYS A 30 -2.47 -0.74 -10.59
C LYS A 30 -2.07 -1.92 -9.69
N TYR A 31 -1.34 -1.65 -8.60
CA TYR A 31 -0.91 -2.70 -7.68
C TYR A 31 -2.07 -3.28 -6.86
N LEU A 32 -3.01 -2.45 -6.41
CA LEU A 32 -4.25 -2.94 -5.78
C LEU A 32 -5.04 -3.85 -6.72
N GLY A 33 -5.11 -3.52 -8.01
CA GLY A 33 -5.72 -4.37 -9.03
C GLY A 33 -5.02 -5.72 -9.19
N PHE A 34 -3.69 -5.76 -9.09
CA PHE A 34 -2.96 -7.03 -9.08
C PHE A 34 -3.25 -7.86 -7.83
N PHE A 35 -3.27 -7.25 -6.65
CA PHE A 35 -3.59 -7.96 -5.41
C PHE A 35 -5.03 -8.50 -5.42
N GLU A 36 -6.00 -7.69 -5.84
CA GLU A 36 -7.39 -8.10 -5.98
C GLU A 36 -7.53 -9.29 -6.95
N LYS A 37 -6.79 -9.26 -8.06
CA LYS A 37 -6.73 -10.37 -9.02
C LYS A 37 -6.16 -11.64 -8.38
N TYR A 38 -5.04 -11.56 -7.67
CA TYR A 38 -4.42 -12.73 -7.04
C TYR A 38 -5.32 -13.34 -5.96
N ILE A 39 -5.93 -12.52 -5.11
CA ILE A 39 -6.87 -13.00 -4.07
C ILE A 39 -8.06 -13.71 -4.72
N ARG A 40 -8.55 -13.18 -5.83
CA ARG A 40 -9.65 -13.78 -6.60
C ARG A 40 -9.25 -15.10 -7.25
N GLU A 41 -8.08 -15.15 -7.88
CA GLU A 41 -7.58 -16.36 -8.56
C GLU A 41 -7.33 -17.50 -7.57
N GLU A 42 -6.82 -17.18 -6.38
CA GLU A 42 -6.61 -18.18 -5.33
C GLU A 42 -7.93 -18.68 -4.73
N GLY A 43 -8.94 -17.79 -4.63
CA GLY A 43 -10.30 -18.14 -4.19
C GLY A 43 -10.45 -18.41 -2.69
N THR A 44 -9.35 -18.34 -1.92
CA THR A 44 -9.32 -18.58 -0.47
C THR A 44 -9.45 -17.31 0.37
N GLY A 45 -9.35 -16.14 -0.27
CA GLY A 45 -9.31 -14.84 0.43
C GLY A 45 -7.91 -14.42 0.90
N PHE A 46 -6.87 -15.20 0.59
CA PHE A 46 -5.47 -14.88 0.84
C PHE A 46 -4.75 -14.58 -0.46
N ILE A 47 -3.60 -13.91 -0.38
CA ILE A 47 -2.70 -13.71 -1.53
C ILE A 47 -2.12 -15.04 -2.02
N CYS A 48 -1.92 -16.01 -1.13
CA CYS A 48 -1.39 -17.32 -1.48
C CYS A 48 -1.79 -18.37 -0.45
N GLY A 49 -2.28 -19.53 -0.90
CA GLY A 49 -2.69 -20.62 -0.04
C GLY A 49 -3.95 -20.32 0.76
N SER A 50 -4.07 -20.92 1.95
CA SER A 50 -5.31 -20.89 2.76
C SER A 50 -5.10 -20.34 4.18
N LYS A 51 -3.95 -19.72 4.45
CA LYS A 51 -3.58 -19.17 5.77
C LYS A 51 -2.83 -17.86 5.56
N ILE A 52 -2.77 -17.04 6.60
CA ILE A 52 -1.95 -15.81 6.60
C ILE A 52 -0.50 -16.17 6.29
N THR A 53 0.01 -15.57 5.22
CA THR A 53 1.39 -15.65 4.77
C THR A 53 2.06 -14.28 4.87
N LEU A 54 3.36 -14.23 4.57
CA LEU A 54 4.09 -12.98 4.46
C LEU A 54 3.46 -12.04 3.40
N GLY A 55 2.89 -12.59 2.32
CA GLY A 55 2.24 -11.78 1.27
C GLY A 55 1.06 -10.98 1.81
N ASP A 56 0.21 -11.60 2.64
CA ASP A 56 -0.93 -10.93 3.25
C ASP A 56 -0.48 -9.82 4.23
N ILE A 57 0.60 -10.05 4.98
CA ILE A 57 1.18 -9.06 5.88
C ILE A 57 1.76 -7.86 5.12
N VAL A 58 2.43 -8.10 3.98
CA VAL A 58 2.97 -7.01 3.15
C VAL A 58 1.84 -6.15 2.57
N VAL A 59 0.78 -6.78 2.05
CA VAL A 59 -0.39 -6.04 1.53
C VAL A 59 -1.06 -5.25 2.66
N PHE A 60 -1.18 -5.83 3.85
CA PHE A 60 -1.67 -5.13 5.03
C PHE A 60 -0.83 -3.90 5.39
N ASP A 61 0.50 -4.01 5.41
CA ASP A 61 1.40 -2.90 5.72
C ASP A 61 1.36 -1.80 4.65
N ILE A 62 1.26 -2.15 3.36
CA ILE A 62 1.08 -1.18 2.28
C ILE A 62 -0.21 -0.37 2.47
N CYS A 63 -1.31 -1.03 2.86
CA CYS A 63 -2.60 -0.37 3.02
C CYS A 63 -2.74 0.45 4.30
N THR A 64 -2.03 0.07 5.37
CA THR A 64 -2.19 0.68 6.71
C THR A 64 -0.99 1.51 7.18
N GLY A 65 0.17 1.32 6.56
CA GLY A 65 1.42 1.96 6.91
C GLY A 65 1.62 3.32 6.21
N PHE A 66 2.88 3.62 5.90
CA PHE A 66 3.27 4.92 5.33
C PHE A 66 2.59 5.26 4.00
N LEU A 67 2.22 4.26 3.20
CA LEU A 67 1.60 4.46 1.90
C LEU A 67 0.08 4.70 1.98
N LYS A 68 -0.53 4.59 3.16
CA LYS A 68 -1.98 4.78 3.35
C LYS A 68 -2.52 6.06 2.70
N PRO A 69 -1.89 7.26 2.84
CA PRO A 69 -2.44 8.50 2.26
C PRO A 69 -2.57 8.48 0.73
N PHE A 70 -1.80 7.63 0.06
CA PHE A 70 -1.81 7.49 -1.39
C PHE A 70 -2.68 6.33 -1.88
N ILE A 71 -2.98 5.38 -0.99
CA ILE A 71 -3.70 4.14 -1.29
C ILE A 71 -5.20 4.28 -0.95
N ASP A 72 -5.56 5.05 0.07
CA ASP A 72 -6.92 5.11 0.67
C ASP A 72 -8.02 5.38 -0.37
N ASP A 73 -7.79 6.37 -1.25
CA ASP A 73 -8.76 6.77 -2.27
C ASP A 73 -9.07 5.61 -3.23
N SER A 74 -8.01 4.90 -3.65
CA SER A 74 -8.12 3.76 -4.57
C SER A 74 -8.64 2.51 -3.89
N LEU A 75 -8.29 2.28 -2.62
CA LEU A 75 -8.62 1.06 -1.87
C LEU A 75 -10.11 0.78 -1.81
N SER A 76 -10.94 1.83 -1.79
CA SER A 76 -12.41 1.75 -1.83
C SER A 76 -12.95 0.90 -2.99
N SER A 77 -12.23 0.83 -4.11
CA SER A 77 -12.61 0.09 -5.32
C SER A 77 -12.20 -1.39 -5.31
N PHE A 78 -11.44 -1.83 -4.28
CA PHE A 78 -10.87 -3.19 -4.20
C PHE A 78 -11.37 -3.91 -2.92
N PRO A 79 -12.58 -4.50 -2.97
CA PRO A 79 -13.23 -5.06 -1.79
C PRO A 79 -12.53 -6.31 -1.23
N LEU A 80 -11.90 -7.15 -2.06
CA LEU A 80 -11.17 -8.33 -1.56
C LEU A 80 -9.89 -7.91 -0.82
N VAL A 81 -9.18 -6.91 -1.33
CA VAL A 81 -8.03 -6.33 -0.61
C VAL A 81 -8.47 -5.74 0.74
N GLN A 82 -9.59 -5.02 0.80
CA GLN A 82 -10.13 -4.53 2.07
C GLN A 82 -10.49 -5.66 3.05
N ALA A 83 -11.07 -6.75 2.54
CA ALA A 83 -11.40 -7.92 3.35
C ALA A 83 -10.14 -8.57 3.92
N LEU A 84 -9.08 -8.70 3.10
CA LEU A 84 -7.78 -9.21 3.54
C LEU A 84 -7.16 -8.32 4.63
N VAL A 85 -7.18 -7.00 4.45
CA VAL A 85 -6.66 -6.05 5.45
C VAL A 85 -7.37 -6.24 6.79
N LYS A 86 -8.71 -6.30 6.79
CA LYS A 86 -9.51 -6.52 8.01
C LYS A 86 -9.24 -7.88 8.66
N MET A 87 -9.05 -8.92 7.85
CA MET A 87 -8.72 -10.26 8.34
C MET A 87 -7.36 -10.30 9.03
N VAL A 88 -6.33 -9.70 8.41
CA VAL A 88 -4.98 -9.60 8.99
C VAL A 88 -5.03 -8.75 10.26
N GLU A 89 -5.73 -7.62 10.24
CA GLU A 89 -5.93 -6.76 11.41
C GLU A 89 -6.64 -7.49 12.56
N SER A 90 -7.53 -8.44 12.24
CA SER A 90 -8.26 -9.23 13.24
C SER A 90 -7.39 -10.24 13.98
N ASN A 91 -6.19 -10.54 13.49
CA ASN A 91 -5.28 -11.48 14.13
C ASN A 91 -4.79 -10.95 15.50
N ALA A 92 -4.96 -11.76 16.56
CA ALA A 92 -4.64 -11.35 17.93
C ALA A 92 -3.18 -10.88 18.12
N ARG A 93 -2.21 -11.52 17.45
CA ARG A 93 -0.79 -11.14 17.55
C ARG A 93 -0.52 -9.82 16.83
N ILE A 94 -1.17 -9.59 15.69
CA ILE A 94 -1.07 -8.34 14.95
C ILE A 94 -1.72 -7.20 15.75
N LYS A 95 -2.91 -7.41 16.33
CA LYS A 95 -3.55 -6.45 17.24
C LYS A 95 -2.65 -6.07 18.41
N GLN A 96 -2.03 -7.07 19.03
CA GLN A 96 -1.10 -6.84 20.13
C GLN A 96 0.11 -6.01 19.67
N TYR A 97 0.70 -6.33 18.52
CA TYR A 97 1.81 -5.56 17.95
C TYR A 97 1.39 -4.10 17.68
N LEU A 98 0.25 -3.88 17.03
CA LEU A 98 -0.28 -2.55 16.73
C LEU A 98 -0.55 -1.74 18.00
N ALA A 99 -1.04 -2.37 19.07
CA ALA A 99 -1.25 -1.72 20.37
C ALA A 99 0.06 -1.30 21.06
N THR A 100 1.16 -2.04 20.81
CA THR A 100 2.50 -1.68 21.34
C THR A 100 3.26 -0.69 20.47
N LYS A 101 2.83 -0.48 19.23
CA LYS A 101 3.46 0.48 18.32
C LYS A 101 3.23 1.89 18.84
N LYS A 102 4.29 2.57 19.29
CA LYS A 102 4.22 4.01 19.58
C LYS A 102 3.89 4.76 18.29
N SER A 103 2.79 5.49 18.28
CA SER A 103 2.49 6.50 17.25
C SER A 103 3.69 7.46 17.20
N SER A 104 4.50 7.34 16.14
CA SER A 104 5.61 8.26 15.87
C SER A 104 5.09 9.45 15.08
#